data_AF-A0A378IGZ6-F1
#
_entry.id   AF-A0A378IGZ6-F1
#
_cell.length_a   1.000
_cell.length_b   1.000
_cell.length_c   1.000
_cell.angle_alpha   90.00
_cell.angle_beta   90.00
_cell.angle_gamma   90.00
#
_symmetry.space_group_name_H-M   'P 1'
#
loop_
_entity.id
_entity.type
_entity.pdbx_description
1 polymer ?
#
loop_
_entity_poly.entity_id
_entity_poly.type
_entity_poly.pdbx_seq_one_letter_code
_entity_poly.pdbx_strand_id
1 'polypeptide(L)'
;MPTPKQIRDRLIQEQYQKFVVADIGTFRWCLNRKSPEGVASEKRYDAYSKNPLSRTPPFNQWSSPQLIAPDTAQGLINFAKNRNKKMGFTLNEDNEKLPVRVSECSNFAYHSAGVLLDDPEIRKDYDVAVIGSMYNKKTDQYQHNITLLVPKGTVLPQPPEQLTKENFPSGTLIVDPWAVGMGHSPEHALAVTMDKFAFVRSLFPATVNYQSSLDKTLAETPTGNLSPYTGSVPSSVEHPRPSVESRPPNIPRSSSQPSQLQFKGLEPLPENFTPLLKRFDEQLKEVKKQAISLETRGHSSAALEAQKFYNNLVDERNKFIKQEPNDTNKKAFVDNCSNHIREAQNSELKHARGWKSIFFNIAKAVAFVFTAGFYTKQTTSIQKVNSMKEALNDIKPKSVEGEQLQESNSPPRSPLQHSN
;
A
#
# COMPACT_ATOMS: atom_id res chain seq x y z
N MET A 1 17.74 -14.77 -25.62
CA MET A 1 17.88 -14.88 -24.15
C MET A 1 19.10 -14.14 -23.62
N PRO A 2 18.91 -12.95 -23.02
CA PRO A 2 19.96 -12.32 -22.24
C PRO A 2 20.36 -13.25 -21.08
N THR A 3 21.66 -13.41 -20.89
CA THR A 3 22.21 -14.22 -19.80
C THR A 3 21.98 -13.53 -18.45
N PRO A 4 21.86 -14.28 -17.33
CA PRO A 4 21.71 -13.67 -16.00
C PRO A 4 22.80 -12.63 -15.68
N LYS A 5 24.01 -12.80 -16.23
CA LYS A 5 25.09 -11.82 -16.12
C LYS A 5 24.76 -10.51 -16.84
N GLN A 6 24.32 -10.53 -18.10
CA GLN A 6 23.96 -9.33 -18.85
C GLN A 6 22.81 -8.55 -18.16
N ILE A 7 21.82 -9.28 -17.63
CA ILE A 7 20.71 -8.68 -16.87
C ILE A 7 21.23 -8.02 -15.60
N ARG A 8 22.12 -8.70 -14.86
CA ARG A 8 22.76 -8.15 -13.67
C ARG A 8 23.58 -6.91 -14.00
N ASP A 9 24.39 -6.94 -15.05
CA ASP A 9 25.23 -5.82 -15.48
C ASP A 9 24.37 -4.58 -15.79
N ARG A 10 23.21 -4.77 -16.44
CA ARG A 10 22.22 -3.70 -16.64
C ARG A 10 21.67 -3.15 -15.32
N LEU A 11 21.33 -4.01 -14.36
CA LEU A 11 20.82 -3.60 -13.05
C LEU A 11 21.90 -2.91 -12.18
N ILE A 12 23.18 -3.29 -12.32
CA ILE A 12 24.30 -2.64 -11.63
C ILE A 12 24.44 -1.16 -12.05
N GLN A 13 24.12 -0.83 -13.31
CA GLN A 13 24.13 0.56 -13.79
C GLN A 13 23.12 1.46 -13.05
N GLU A 14 22.16 0.89 -12.32
CA GLU A 14 21.21 1.64 -11.49
C GLU A 14 21.79 2.05 -10.12
N GLN A 15 22.95 1.50 -9.72
CA GLN A 15 23.66 1.84 -8.49
C GLN A 15 22.76 1.79 -7.24
N TYR A 16 22.02 0.70 -7.06
CA TYR A 16 21.05 0.54 -5.97
C TYR A 16 21.66 0.70 -4.57
N GLN A 17 22.93 0.33 -4.39
CA GLN A 17 23.68 0.50 -3.14
C GLN A 17 23.87 1.97 -2.74
N LYS A 18 23.67 2.91 -3.67
CA LYS A 18 23.74 4.36 -3.42
C LYS A 18 22.39 5.00 -3.09
N PHE A 19 21.29 4.24 -3.08
CA PHE A 19 20.01 4.75 -2.58
C PHE A 19 20.08 5.02 -1.07
N VAL A 20 19.26 5.97 -0.62
CA VAL A 20 18.82 6.02 0.77
C VAL A 20 17.75 4.95 0.96
N VAL A 21 18.03 3.99 1.82
CA VAL A 21 17.04 3.00 2.28
C VAL A 21 16.35 3.54 3.53
N ALA A 22 15.13 4.07 3.37
CA ALA A 22 14.45 4.85 4.40
C ALA A 22 14.02 4.04 5.64
N ASP A 23 13.97 2.72 5.51
CA ASP A 23 13.57 1.77 6.55
C ASP A 23 14.72 0.86 7.01
N ILE A 24 15.97 1.22 6.68
CA ILE A 24 17.18 0.47 7.09
C ILE A 24 17.24 0.21 8.60
N GLY A 25 16.76 1.18 9.40
CA GLY A 25 16.68 1.06 10.85
C GLY A 25 15.59 0.12 11.36
N THR A 26 14.54 -0.13 10.56
CA THR A 26 13.45 -1.06 10.86
C THR A 26 13.90 -2.51 10.64
N PHE A 27 14.65 -2.76 9.57
CA PHE A 27 15.09 -4.10 9.15
C PHE A 27 16.57 -4.35 9.42
N ARG A 28 17.04 -4.04 10.63
CA ARG A 28 18.47 -4.20 11.00
C ARG A 28 19.01 -5.62 10.82
N TRP A 29 18.15 -6.63 10.92
CA TRP A 29 18.52 -8.04 10.69
C TRP A 29 18.76 -8.37 9.22
N CYS A 30 18.29 -7.55 8.28
CA CYS A 30 18.55 -7.69 6.85
C CYS A 30 19.80 -6.92 6.40
N LEU A 31 20.31 -5.99 7.22
CA LEU A 31 21.45 -5.14 6.89
C LEU A 31 22.77 -5.92 6.98
N ASN A 32 23.53 -5.96 5.89
CA ASN A 32 24.86 -6.56 5.88
C ASN A 32 25.92 -5.57 6.42
N ARG A 33 25.97 -5.42 7.75
CA ARG A 33 26.91 -4.51 8.44
C ARG A 33 28.39 -4.87 8.28
N LYS A 34 28.69 -6.05 7.74
CA LYS A 34 30.08 -6.47 7.47
C LYS A 34 30.58 -5.99 6.11
N SER A 35 29.67 -5.55 5.23
CA SER A 35 30.02 -4.97 3.93
C SER A 35 30.29 -3.46 4.04
N PRO A 36 31.23 -2.93 3.25
CA PRO A 36 31.39 -1.48 3.09
C PRO A 36 30.08 -0.78 2.68
N GLU A 37 29.32 -1.39 1.77
CA GLU A 37 28.06 -0.86 1.24
C GLU A 37 26.98 -0.75 2.32
N GLY A 38 26.86 -1.74 3.20
CA GLY A 38 25.90 -1.72 4.31
C GLY A 38 26.24 -0.62 5.33
N VAL A 39 27.52 -0.47 5.67
CA VAL A 39 27.98 0.62 6.54
C VAL A 39 27.74 1.99 5.90
N ALA A 40 28.03 2.13 4.60
CA ALA A 40 27.77 3.36 3.86
C ALA A 40 26.28 3.70 3.80
N SER A 41 25.42 2.69 3.58
CA SER A 41 23.96 2.88 3.54
C SER A 41 23.39 3.34 4.88
N GLU A 42 23.85 2.78 6.00
CA GLU A 42 23.44 3.21 7.34
C GLU A 42 23.85 4.67 7.60
N LYS A 43 25.09 5.04 7.28
CA LYS A 43 25.58 6.43 7.38
C LYS A 43 24.78 7.39 6.48
N ARG A 44 24.46 6.97 5.25
CA ARG A 44 23.69 7.77 4.28
C ARG A 44 22.28 8.02 4.79
N TYR A 45 21.61 7.01 5.35
CA TYR A 45 20.31 7.18 5.97
C TYR A 45 20.35 8.11 7.19
N ASP A 46 21.38 8.01 8.02
CA ASP A 46 21.57 8.91 9.17
C ASP A 46 21.73 10.38 8.73
N ALA A 47 22.49 10.64 7.67
CA ALA A 47 22.63 11.98 7.09
C ALA A 47 21.32 12.47 6.46
N TYR A 48 20.65 11.59 5.70
CA TYR A 48 19.36 11.88 5.09
C TYR A 48 18.28 12.24 6.12
N SER A 49 18.10 11.42 7.15
CA SER A 49 16.99 11.52 8.11
C SER A 49 17.03 12.77 8.99
N LYS A 50 18.21 13.40 9.10
CA LYS A 50 18.49 14.65 9.82
C LYS A 50 18.39 15.88 8.91
N ASN A 51 18.49 15.72 7.59
CA ASN A 51 18.42 16.83 6.64
C ASN A 51 16.96 17.32 6.46
N PRO A 52 16.66 18.63 6.56
CA PRO A 52 15.31 19.15 6.36
C PRO A 52 14.67 18.82 5.01
N LEU A 53 15.46 18.71 3.92
CA LEU A 53 14.97 18.36 2.59
C LEU A 53 14.38 16.95 2.52
N SER A 54 14.74 16.07 3.45
CA SER A 54 14.14 14.73 3.58
C SER A 54 12.64 14.79 3.91
N ARG A 55 12.16 15.94 4.39
CA ARG A 55 10.77 16.16 4.83
C ARG A 55 9.94 16.88 3.78
N THR A 56 10.55 17.28 2.66
CA THR A 56 9.84 17.91 1.54
C THR A 56 9.45 16.87 0.50
N PRO A 57 8.38 17.12 -0.29
CA PRO A 57 8.09 16.29 -1.44
C PRO A 57 9.24 16.31 -2.46
N PRO A 58 9.47 15.19 -3.18
CA PRO A 58 8.78 13.91 -3.03
C PRO A 58 9.40 12.98 -1.96
N PHE A 59 10.51 13.39 -1.32
CA PHE A 59 11.32 12.57 -0.41
C PHE A 59 10.55 12.04 0.80
N ASN A 60 9.71 12.86 1.41
CA ASN A 60 8.85 12.45 2.53
C ASN A 60 7.88 11.32 2.14
N GLN A 61 7.29 11.40 0.95
CA GLN A 61 6.39 10.38 0.42
C GLN A 61 7.15 9.10 0.05
N TRP A 62 8.37 9.23 -0.46
CA TRP A 62 9.21 8.06 -0.78
C TRP A 62 9.72 7.32 0.44
N SER A 63 9.85 7.99 1.58
CA SER A 63 10.36 7.43 2.85
C SER A 63 9.28 6.77 3.70
N SER A 64 8.02 7.07 3.44
CA SER A 64 6.86 6.53 4.15
C SER A 64 5.72 6.37 3.16
N PRO A 65 5.92 5.53 2.14
CA PRO A 65 4.99 5.47 1.04
C PRO A 65 3.66 4.86 1.49
N GLN A 66 2.58 5.45 0.99
CA GLN A 66 1.32 4.71 0.90
C GLN A 66 1.58 3.46 0.06
N LEU A 67 0.89 2.35 0.34
CA LEU A 67 1.02 1.13 -0.47
C LEU A 67 0.68 1.49 -1.92
N ILE A 68 1.70 1.51 -2.78
CA ILE A 68 1.53 1.65 -4.21
C ILE A 68 1.48 0.22 -4.75
N ALA A 69 0.46 -0.12 -5.52
CA ALA A 69 0.40 -1.38 -6.24
C ALA A 69 0.26 -1.03 -7.73
N PRO A 70 1.37 -0.67 -8.42
CA PRO A 70 1.30 -0.48 -9.87
C PRO A 70 0.86 -1.80 -10.51
N ASP A 71 -0.21 -1.74 -11.28
CA ASP A 71 -0.84 -2.87 -11.95
C ASP A 71 -0.52 -2.92 -13.45
N THR A 72 0.30 -1.97 -13.94
CA THR A 72 0.70 -1.84 -15.34
C THR A 72 2.21 -1.68 -15.49
N ALA A 73 2.74 -2.16 -16.62
CA ALA A 73 4.14 -2.04 -16.99
C ALA A 73 4.58 -0.57 -17.07
N GLN A 74 3.75 0.28 -17.69
CA GLN A 74 4.03 1.71 -17.77
C GLN A 74 4.09 2.37 -16.38
N GLY A 75 3.25 1.93 -15.43
CA GLY A 75 3.29 2.37 -14.04
C GLY A 75 4.65 2.06 -13.37
N LEU A 76 5.18 0.87 -13.59
CA LEU A 76 6.48 0.43 -13.08
C LEU A 76 7.65 1.18 -13.75
N ILE A 77 7.61 1.37 -15.08
CA ILE A 77 8.60 2.18 -15.81
C ILE A 77 8.61 3.63 -15.29
N ASN A 78 7.42 4.21 -15.10
CA ASN A 78 7.28 5.56 -14.54
C ASN A 78 7.80 5.65 -13.11
N PHE A 79 7.63 4.59 -12.31
CA PHE A 79 8.21 4.52 -10.96
C PHE A 79 9.73 4.63 -11.00
N ALA A 80 10.39 3.81 -11.82
CA ALA A 80 11.84 3.85 -12.02
C ALA A 80 12.32 5.22 -12.52
N LYS A 81 11.68 5.75 -13.57
CA LYS A 81 11.97 7.08 -14.12
C LYS A 81 11.90 8.19 -13.06
N ASN A 82 10.85 8.15 -12.23
CA ASN A 82 10.66 9.16 -11.18
C ASN A 82 11.70 9.06 -10.07
N ARG A 83 12.13 7.85 -9.69
CA ARG A 83 13.19 7.66 -8.68
C ARG A 83 14.57 8.04 -9.19
N ASN A 84 14.82 7.95 -10.49
CA ASN A 84 16.09 8.36 -11.10
C ASN A 84 16.23 9.87 -11.37
N LYS A 85 15.16 10.66 -11.18
CA LYS A 85 15.24 12.13 -11.30
C LYS A 85 16.22 12.70 -10.28
N LYS A 86 17.31 13.30 -10.79
CA LYS A 86 18.28 14.05 -9.98
C LYS A 86 17.65 15.39 -9.60
N MET A 87 17.30 15.54 -8.32
CA MET A 87 16.77 16.79 -7.76
C MET A 87 17.87 17.54 -7.01
N GLY A 88 17.61 18.79 -6.61
CA GLY A 88 18.60 19.63 -5.91
C GLY A 88 19.06 19.12 -4.53
N PHE A 89 18.48 18.04 -4.01
CA PHE A 89 18.91 17.43 -2.76
C PHE A 89 20.07 16.44 -3.01
N THR A 90 21.23 16.75 -2.44
CA THR A 90 22.44 15.92 -2.45
C THR A 90 22.89 15.60 -1.03
N LEU A 91 23.62 14.49 -0.87
CA LEU A 91 24.34 14.14 0.35
C LEU A 91 25.82 14.02 0.04
N ASN A 92 26.67 14.40 0.99
CA ASN A 92 28.10 14.19 0.90
C ASN A 92 28.44 12.77 1.35
N GLU A 93 29.08 12.00 0.47
CA GLU A 93 29.60 10.66 0.75
C GLU A 93 30.99 10.58 0.11
N ASP A 94 32.01 10.25 0.90
CA ASP A 94 33.40 10.14 0.43
C ASP A 94 33.91 11.37 -0.35
N ASN A 95 33.54 12.58 0.12
CA ASN A 95 33.82 13.87 -0.52
C ASN A 95 33.12 14.12 -1.87
N GLU A 96 32.21 13.24 -2.29
CA GLU A 96 31.37 13.43 -3.46
C GLU A 96 29.95 13.85 -3.07
N LYS A 97 29.35 14.73 -3.89
CA LYS A 97 27.93 15.09 -3.78
C LYS A 97 27.09 14.12 -4.58
N LEU A 98 26.42 13.19 -3.89
CA LEU A 98 25.54 12.21 -4.51
C LEU A 98 24.09 12.71 -4.53
N PRO A 99 23.41 12.72 -5.69
CA PRO A 99 21.98 13.01 -5.77
C PRO A 99 21.16 12.00 -4.95
N VAL A 100 20.24 12.50 -4.13
CA VAL A 100 19.41 11.65 -3.27
C VAL A 100 18.35 10.93 -4.08
N ARG A 101 18.37 9.59 -4.00
CA ARG A 101 17.28 8.70 -4.42
C ARG A 101 16.84 7.88 -3.21
N VAL A 102 15.54 7.69 -3.05
CA VAL A 102 14.97 7.10 -1.82
C VAL A 102 14.00 5.98 -2.16
N SER A 103 14.11 4.87 -1.43
CA SER A 103 13.14 3.80 -1.43
C SER A 103 13.13 3.07 -0.08
N GLU A 104 12.24 2.09 0.05
CA GLU A 104 12.09 1.21 1.22
C GLU A 104 11.70 -0.21 0.79
N CYS A 105 11.59 -1.13 1.73
CA CYS A 105 11.43 -2.57 1.54
C CYS A 105 10.21 -2.97 0.69
N SER A 106 9.14 -2.18 0.68
CA SER A 106 7.92 -2.48 -0.06
C SER A 106 8.01 -2.07 -1.52
N ASN A 107 8.51 -0.88 -1.85
CA ASN A 107 8.36 -0.33 -3.19
C ASN A 107 9.64 -0.40 -4.03
N PHE A 108 10.79 -0.77 -3.46
CA PHE A 108 12.06 -0.74 -4.20
C PHE A 108 12.06 -1.69 -5.40
N ALA A 109 11.47 -2.87 -5.26
CA ALA A 109 11.32 -3.82 -6.36
C ALA A 109 10.55 -3.24 -7.58
N TYR A 110 9.66 -2.27 -7.38
CA TYR A 110 9.00 -1.63 -8.52
C TYR A 110 9.97 -0.88 -9.43
N HIS A 111 11.07 -0.38 -8.88
CA HIS A 111 12.12 0.23 -9.69
C HIS A 111 12.79 -0.80 -10.60
N SER A 112 13.21 -1.95 -10.08
CA SER A 112 13.84 -3.00 -10.89
C SER A 112 12.87 -3.59 -11.90
N ALA A 113 11.61 -3.78 -11.52
CA ALA A 113 10.57 -4.23 -12.45
C ALA A 113 10.41 -3.23 -13.62
N GLY A 114 10.38 -1.92 -13.35
CA GLY A 114 10.35 -0.90 -14.38
C GLY A 114 11.57 -0.92 -15.31
N VAL A 115 12.77 -1.12 -14.76
CA VAL A 115 14.02 -1.23 -15.56
C VAL A 115 13.98 -2.45 -16.47
N LEU A 116 13.52 -3.60 -15.97
CA LEU A 116 13.45 -4.85 -16.73
C LEU A 116 12.35 -4.82 -17.79
N LEU A 117 11.20 -4.23 -17.47
CA LEU A 117 10.09 -4.06 -18.42
C LEU A 117 10.41 -3.05 -19.52
N ASP A 118 11.37 -2.15 -19.32
CA ASP A 118 11.82 -1.22 -20.36
C ASP A 118 12.82 -1.85 -21.36
N ASP A 119 13.38 -3.03 -21.04
CA ASP A 119 14.36 -3.72 -21.88
C ASP A 119 13.66 -4.65 -22.91
N PRO A 120 13.83 -4.42 -24.22
CA PRO A 120 13.17 -5.22 -25.25
C PRO A 120 13.68 -6.66 -25.34
N GLU A 121 14.93 -6.93 -24.96
CA GLU A 121 15.48 -8.29 -24.97
C GLU A 121 14.93 -9.10 -23.79
N ILE A 122 14.74 -8.47 -22.62
CA ILE A 122 14.06 -9.12 -21.49
C ILE A 122 12.66 -9.55 -21.88
N ARG A 123 11.87 -8.67 -22.52
CA ARG A 123 10.47 -8.96 -22.89
C ARG A 123 10.30 -10.16 -23.81
N LYS A 124 11.31 -10.49 -24.62
CA LYS A 124 11.28 -11.65 -25.53
C LYS A 124 11.39 -12.96 -24.77
N ASP A 125 12.26 -13.02 -23.76
CA ASP A 125 12.67 -14.28 -23.14
C ASP A 125 12.09 -14.50 -21.74
N TYR A 126 11.65 -13.44 -21.07
CA TYR A 126 11.10 -13.50 -19.72
C TYR A 126 9.78 -12.73 -19.60
N ASP A 127 8.95 -13.19 -18.67
CA ASP A 127 7.89 -12.39 -18.08
C ASP A 127 8.36 -11.83 -16.73
N VAL A 128 7.90 -10.63 -16.39
CA VAL A 128 8.24 -9.95 -15.14
C VAL A 128 7.07 -10.10 -14.18
N ALA A 129 7.36 -10.53 -12.95
CA ALA A 129 6.38 -10.52 -11.87
C ALA A 129 6.89 -9.70 -10.69
N VAL A 130 5.97 -9.17 -9.88
CA VAL A 130 6.29 -8.59 -8.58
C VAL A 130 5.52 -9.34 -7.51
N ILE A 131 6.23 -9.85 -6.53
CA ILE A 131 5.66 -10.64 -5.43
C ILE A 131 5.80 -9.89 -4.11
N GLY A 132 4.82 -10.04 -3.23
CA GLY A 132 4.98 -9.79 -1.80
C GLY A 132 5.54 -11.03 -1.13
N SER A 133 6.64 -10.88 -0.40
CA SER A 133 7.42 -11.91 0.27
C SER A 133 7.69 -11.50 1.72
N MET A 134 8.56 -12.23 2.43
CA MET A 134 8.83 -12.05 3.87
C MET A 134 7.53 -12.05 4.68
N TYR A 135 6.73 -13.11 4.50
CA TYR A 135 5.43 -13.24 5.15
C TYR A 135 5.56 -13.32 6.67
N ASN A 136 4.91 -12.38 7.35
CA ASN A 136 4.84 -12.34 8.80
C ASN A 136 3.52 -12.93 9.29
N LYS A 137 3.60 -14.17 9.79
CA LYS A 137 2.45 -14.91 10.34
C LYS A 137 1.70 -14.18 11.46
N LYS A 138 2.37 -13.31 12.23
CA LYS A 138 1.73 -12.60 13.35
C LYS A 138 0.84 -11.47 12.89
N THR A 139 1.19 -10.85 11.76
CA THR A 139 0.49 -9.68 11.24
C THR A 139 -0.33 -10.00 9.98
N ASP A 140 -0.20 -11.23 9.45
CA ASP A 140 -0.79 -11.65 8.18
C ASP A 140 -0.45 -10.67 7.04
N GLN A 141 0.84 -10.32 6.94
CA GLN A 141 1.34 -9.32 6.00
C GLN A 141 2.64 -9.78 5.35
N TYR A 142 2.77 -9.48 4.06
CA TYR A 142 4.02 -9.54 3.32
C TYR A 142 4.78 -8.23 3.51
N GLN A 143 6.01 -8.30 4.02
CA GLN A 143 6.76 -7.13 4.47
C GLN A 143 7.69 -6.56 3.40
N HIS A 144 7.93 -7.31 2.32
CA HIS A 144 8.95 -7.00 1.33
C HIS A 144 8.48 -7.40 -0.06
N ASN A 145 8.56 -6.51 -1.05
CA ASN A 145 8.30 -6.93 -2.43
C ASN A 145 9.59 -7.27 -3.15
N ILE A 146 9.52 -8.26 -4.04
CA ILE A 146 10.62 -8.78 -4.85
C ILE A 146 10.19 -8.83 -6.31
N THR A 147 11.07 -8.47 -7.24
CA THR A 147 10.85 -8.67 -8.68
C THR A 147 11.35 -10.05 -9.09
N LEU A 148 10.58 -10.74 -9.94
CA LEU A 148 10.97 -11.99 -10.56
C LEU A 148 11.05 -11.83 -12.07
N LEU A 149 12.02 -12.50 -12.68
CA LEU A 149 12.02 -12.84 -14.10
C LEU A 149 11.72 -14.32 -14.21
N VAL A 150 10.54 -14.65 -14.74
CA VAL A 150 10.13 -16.04 -14.97
C VAL A 150 10.28 -16.35 -16.46
N PRO A 151 10.61 -17.60 -16.85
CA PRO A 151 10.66 -17.97 -18.26
C PRO A 151 9.36 -17.62 -18.99
N LYS A 152 9.48 -17.15 -20.23
CA LYS A 152 8.33 -16.69 -21.03
C LYS A 152 7.18 -17.71 -21.06
N GLY A 153 5.94 -17.22 -20.92
CA GLY A 153 4.73 -18.04 -20.95
C GLY A 153 4.37 -18.69 -19.61
N THR A 154 5.17 -18.45 -18.57
CA THR A 154 4.88 -18.93 -17.22
C THR A 154 3.77 -18.09 -16.58
N VAL A 155 2.80 -18.76 -15.95
CA VAL A 155 1.75 -18.13 -15.14
C VAL A 155 1.96 -18.54 -13.69
N LEU A 156 2.20 -17.57 -12.82
CA LEU A 156 2.31 -17.78 -11.38
C LEU A 156 0.91 -17.81 -10.73
N PRO A 157 0.78 -18.43 -9.54
CA PRO A 157 -0.46 -18.39 -8.76
C PRO A 157 -1.00 -16.97 -8.59
N GLN A 158 -2.31 -16.80 -8.73
CA GLN A 158 -2.98 -15.52 -8.48
C GLN A 158 -3.58 -15.50 -7.08
N PRO A 159 -3.57 -14.35 -6.37
CA PRO A 159 -4.20 -14.26 -5.06
C PRO A 159 -5.66 -14.73 -5.08
N PRO A 160 -6.13 -15.49 -4.06
CA PRO A 160 -5.47 -15.73 -2.78
C PRO A 160 -4.47 -16.89 -2.76
N GLU A 161 -4.26 -17.60 -3.88
CA GLU A 161 -3.29 -18.69 -3.94
C GLU A 161 -1.86 -18.18 -3.70
N GLN A 162 -1.08 -18.92 -2.91
CA GLN A 162 0.28 -18.55 -2.56
C GLN A 162 1.28 -19.14 -3.54
N LEU A 163 2.28 -18.34 -3.89
CA LEU A 163 3.52 -18.82 -4.46
C LEU A 163 4.35 -19.47 -3.35
N THR A 164 4.71 -20.73 -3.54
CA THR A 164 5.50 -21.57 -2.65
C THR A 164 6.73 -22.09 -3.36
N LYS A 165 7.55 -22.89 -2.67
CA LYS A 165 8.76 -23.47 -3.27
C LYS A 165 8.41 -24.52 -4.35
N GLU A 166 7.30 -25.23 -4.17
CA GLU A 166 6.87 -26.34 -5.01
C GLU A 166 6.31 -25.88 -6.36
N ASN A 167 5.68 -24.71 -6.39
CA ASN A 167 5.16 -24.09 -7.61
C ASN A 167 6.04 -22.93 -8.12
N PHE A 168 7.27 -22.80 -7.61
CA PHE A 168 8.25 -21.83 -8.10
C PHE A 168 8.91 -22.33 -9.39
N PRO A 169 8.74 -21.65 -10.54
CA PRO A 169 9.20 -22.15 -11.83
C PRO A 169 10.72 -22.28 -11.90
N SER A 170 11.21 -23.39 -12.46
CA SER A 170 12.63 -23.55 -12.77
C SER A 170 13.09 -22.48 -13.77
N GLY A 171 14.32 -21.99 -13.60
CA GLY A 171 14.86 -20.89 -14.41
C GLY A 171 14.40 -19.49 -13.97
N THR A 172 13.57 -19.36 -12.94
CA THR A 172 13.21 -18.06 -12.37
C THR A 172 14.43 -17.37 -11.77
N LEU A 173 14.62 -16.09 -12.09
CA LEU A 173 15.63 -15.23 -11.49
C LEU A 173 14.98 -14.22 -10.54
N ILE A 174 15.61 -14.02 -9.40
CA ILE A 174 15.21 -13.08 -8.35
C ILE A 174 15.97 -11.77 -8.52
N VAL A 175 15.26 -10.65 -8.39
CA VAL A 175 15.79 -9.30 -8.46
C VAL A 175 15.27 -8.48 -7.28
N ASP A 176 16.17 -8.12 -6.37
CA ASP A 176 15.90 -7.37 -5.15
C ASP A 176 16.88 -6.20 -4.99
N PRO A 177 16.52 -4.99 -5.47
CA PRO A 177 17.36 -3.81 -5.30
C PRO A 177 17.44 -3.33 -3.85
N TRP A 178 16.49 -3.71 -2.98
CA TRP A 178 16.53 -3.36 -1.58
C TRP A 178 17.61 -4.15 -0.84
N ALA A 179 17.81 -5.44 -1.13
CA ALA A 179 18.96 -6.19 -0.64
C ALA A 179 20.29 -5.49 -0.97
N VAL A 180 20.45 -4.98 -2.19
CA VAL A 180 21.65 -4.23 -2.60
C VAL A 180 21.76 -2.91 -1.81
N GLY A 181 20.66 -2.18 -1.64
CA GLY A 181 20.61 -1.01 -0.75
C GLY A 181 20.93 -1.33 0.71
N MET A 182 20.68 -2.55 1.16
CA MET A 182 21.00 -3.09 2.48
C MET A 182 22.41 -3.70 2.57
N GLY A 183 23.25 -3.50 1.54
CA GLY A 183 24.66 -3.92 1.53
C GLY A 183 24.93 -5.35 1.09
N HIS A 184 23.96 -6.06 0.50
CA HIS A 184 24.24 -7.35 -0.14
C HIS A 184 24.81 -7.13 -1.55
N SER A 185 25.67 -8.04 -1.99
CA SER A 185 26.30 -7.90 -3.31
C SER A 185 25.32 -8.21 -4.45
N PRO A 186 25.53 -7.69 -5.67
CA PRO A 186 24.72 -8.02 -6.84
C PRO A 186 24.55 -9.52 -7.09
N GLU A 187 25.55 -10.33 -6.77
CA GLU A 187 25.56 -11.80 -6.93
C GLU A 187 24.59 -12.52 -5.99
N HIS A 188 24.05 -11.83 -4.99
CA HIS A 188 23.07 -12.34 -4.04
C HIS A 188 21.69 -11.68 -4.18
N ALA A 189 21.50 -10.77 -5.14
CA ALA A 189 20.31 -9.92 -5.20
C ALA A 189 19.83 -9.56 -6.61
N LEU A 190 20.71 -9.47 -7.62
CA LEU A 190 20.37 -8.96 -8.95
C LEU A 190 20.47 -10.06 -10.01
N ALA A 191 19.31 -10.53 -10.47
CA ALA A 191 19.13 -11.59 -11.46
C ALA A 191 19.88 -12.88 -11.03
N VAL A 192 19.48 -13.39 -9.87
CA VAL A 192 20.10 -14.55 -9.22
C VAL A 192 19.12 -15.70 -9.08
N THR A 193 19.62 -16.92 -9.06
CA THR A 193 18.81 -18.10 -8.74
C THR A 193 18.44 -18.12 -7.25
N MET A 194 17.39 -18.85 -6.92
CA MET A 194 16.86 -18.93 -5.55
C MET A 194 17.92 -19.31 -4.50
N ASP A 195 18.82 -20.24 -4.80
CA ASP A 195 19.89 -20.71 -3.92
C ASP A 195 20.93 -19.63 -3.58
N LYS A 196 21.07 -18.62 -4.44
CA LYS A 196 22.01 -17.50 -4.25
C LYS A 196 21.38 -16.30 -3.56
N PHE A 197 20.05 -16.26 -3.43
CA PHE A 197 19.36 -15.08 -2.94
C PHE A 197 19.61 -14.83 -1.45
N ALA A 198 19.96 -13.60 -1.11
CA ALA A 198 20.31 -13.17 0.25
C ALA A 198 19.24 -13.52 1.31
N PHE A 199 17.96 -13.46 0.93
CA PHE A 199 16.83 -13.70 1.83
C PHE A 199 16.03 -14.95 1.46
N VAL A 200 16.69 -15.97 0.89
CA VAL A 200 16.05 -17.22 0.43
C VAL A 200 15.14 -17.89 1.48
N ARG A 201 15.52 -17.85 2.76
CA ARG A 201 14.74 -18.47 3.85
C ARG A 201 13.40 -17.80 4.13
N SER A 202 13.23 -16.56 3.68
CA SER A 202 11.99 -15.78 3.85
C SER A 202 11.29 -15.50 2.51
N LEU A 203 11.75 -16.13 1.42
CA LEU A 203 11.17 -15.95 0.09
C LEU A 203 9.72 -16.45 0.02
N PHE A 204 9.41 -17.54 0.73
CA PHE A 204 8.09 -18.16 0.74
C PHE A 204 7.46 -18.21 2.15
N PRO A 205 6.12 -18.25 2.25
CA PRO A 205 5.16 -18.09 1.15
C PRO A 205 5.20 -16.66 0.59
N ALA A 206 4.74 -16.50 -0.65
CA ALA A 206 4.64 -15.22 -1.34
C ALA A 206 3.27 -15.05 -2.00
N THR A 207 2.86 -13.81 -2.19
CA THR A 207 1.68 -13.41 -2.98
C THR A 207 2.14 -12.74 -4.26
N VAL A 208 1.50 -13.02 -5.39
CA VAL A 208 1.86 -12.39 -6.67
C VAL A 208 1.00 -11.15 -6.89
N ASN A 209 1.61 -9.98 -6.89
CA ASN A 209 0.92 -8.69 -6.98
C ASN A 209 0.82 -8.17 -8.41
N TYR A 210 1.76 -8.53 -9.28
CA TYR A 210 1.80 -8.15 -10.69
C TYR A 210 2.41 -9.28 -11.52
N GLN A 211 1.88 -9.51 -12.73
CA GLN A 211 2.45 -10.41 -13.74
C GLN A 211 2.32 -9.75 -15.11
N SER A 212 3.45 -9.56 -15.81
CA SER A 212 3.45 -8.96 -17.15
C SER A 212 2.71 -9.82 -18.17
N SER A 213 2.67 -11.15 -17.98
CA SER A 213 1.91 -12.07 -18.82
C SER A 213 0.39 -11.86 -18.75
N LEU A 214 -0.11 -11.19 -17.70
CA LEU A 214 -1.52 -10.86 -17.50
C LEU A 214 -1.83 -9.37 -17.77
N ASP A 215 -0.80 -8.55 -18.01
CA ASP A 215 -0.92 -7.13 -18.28
C ASP A 215 -1.28 -6.87 -19.75
N LYS A 216 -2.55 -6.55 -19.99
CA LYS A 216 -3.07 -6.27 -21.33
C LYS A 216 -2.43 -5.05 -22.01
N THR A 217 -1.83 -4.15 -21.23
CA THR A 217 -1.18 -2.94 -21.75
C THR A 217 0.29 -3.13 -22.11
N LEU A 218 0.88 -4.29 -21.78
CA LEU A 218 2.30 -4.55 -22.00
C LEU A 218 2.72 -4.43 -23.47
N ALA A 219 1.90 -4.93 -24.39
CA ALA A 219 2.18 -4.92 -25.82
C ALA A 219 2.30 -3.49 -26.39
N GLU A 220 1.53 -2.55 -25.83
CA GLU A 220 1.50 -1.15 -26.24
C GLU A 220 2.50 -0.28 -25.45
N THR A 221 3.05 -0.81 -24.35
CA THR A 221 3.99 -0.09 -23.50
C THR A 221 5.34 0.02 -24.21
N PRO A 222 5.87 1.23 -24.52
CA PRO A 222 7.15 1.36 -25.21
C PRO A 222 8.33 0.84 -24.37
N THR A 223 9.42 0.45 -25.03
CA THR A 223 10.71 0.06 -24.44
C THR A 223 11.79 1.09 -24.75
N GLY A 224 12.90 1.08 -24.01
CA GLY A 224 14.03 2.00 -24.22
C GLY A 224 13.77 3.43 -23.74
N ASN A 225 12.80 3.63 -22.84
CA ASN A 225 12.47 4.94 -22.27
C ASN A 225 13.35 5.34 -21.08
N LEU A 226 14.10 4.39 -20.51
CA LEU A 226 14.97 4.60 -19.36
C LEU A 226 16.43 4.62 -19.79
N SER A 227 17.08 5.76 -19.58
CA SER A 227 18.55 5.81 -19.60
C SER A 227 19.09 5.15 -18.31
N PRO A 228 20.13 4.29 -18.40
CA PRO A 228 20.81 3.79 -17.22
C PRO A 228 21.30 4.94 -16.32
N TYR A 229 21.23 4.76 -15.00
CA TYR A 229 21.54 5.85 -14.06
C TYR A 229 22.99 6.34 -14.16
N THR A 230 23.94 5.42 -14.31
CA THR A 230 25.32 5.70 -14.73
C THR A 230 25.45 5.30 -16.18
N GLY A 231 25.82 6.24 -17.07
CA GLY A 231 26.14 5.91 -18.47
C GLY A 231 27.23 4.83 -18.55
N SER A 232 27.28 4.11 -19.68
CA SER A 232 28.16 2.97 -19.98
C SER A 232 29.56 3.14 -19.35
N VAL A 233 29.88 2.32 -18.33
CA VAL A 233 31.17 2.37 -17.62
C VAL A 233 32.14 1.38 -18.27
N PRO A 234 33.42 1.71 -18.52
CA PRO A 234 34.46 0.70 -18.63
C PRO A 234 34.99 0.31 -17.24
N SER A 235 35.00 -1.01 -17.02
CA SER A 235 35.82 -1.85 -16.14
C SER A 235 36.68 -1.26 -15.01
N SER A 236 36.57 -1.96 -13.88
CA SER A 236 37.60 -2.26 -12.87
C SER A 236 38.50 -1.14 -12.36
N VAL A 237 38.30 -0.81 -11.09
CA VAL A 237 39.40 -0.42 -10.20
C VAL A 237 39.26 -1.23 -8.92
N GLU A 238 40.01 -2.33 -8.83
CA GLU A 238 40.51 -2.83 -7.55
C GLU A 238 41.31 -1.70 -6.90
N HIS A 239 41.19 -1.45 -5.60
CA HIS A 239 42.30 -1.00 -4.72
C HIS A 239 41.89 -1.04 -3.23
N PRO A 240 42.88 -1.03 -2.30
CA PRO A 240 42.95 -1.99 -1.18
C PRO A 240 42.47 -1.47 0.19
N ARG A 241 42.23 -2.42 1.10
CA ARG A 241 41.99 -2.26 2.55
C ARG A 241 43.08 -1.43 3.24
N PRO A 242 42.67 -0.67 4.28
CA PRO A 242 43.41 -0.70 5.54
C PRO A 242 42.52 -0.97 6.76
N SER A 243 43.04 -1.80 7.65
CA SER A 243 42.54 -2.08 9.00
C SER A 243 42.93 -0.93 9.94
N VAL A 244 41.99 -0.35 10.69
CA VAL A 244 42.28 0.30 11.97
C VAL A 244 41.11 0.10 12.95
N GLU A 245 41.48 -0.43 14.10
CA GLU A 245 40.67 -0.75 15.28
C GLU A 245 40.45 0.51 16.13
N SER A 246 39.23 0.76 16.62
CA SER A 246 39.01 1.66 17.78
C SER A 246 37.63 1.42 18.41
N ARG A 247 37.64 1.01 19.69
CA ARG A 247 36.46 0.92 20.59
C ARG A 247 35.92 2.31 20.94
N PRO A 248 34.59 2.48 21.13
CA PRO A 248 34.04 3.58 21.92
C PRO A 248 33.57 3.13 23.33
N PRO A 249 33.44 4.07 24.30
CA PRO A 249 33.16 3.78 25.70
C PRO A 249 31.66 3.72 26.02
N ASN A 250 31.33 2.93 27.04
CA ASN A 250 29.99 2.75 27.60
C ASN A 250 29.48 4.00 28.33
N ILE A 251 28.21 4.35 28.12
CA ILE A 251 27.42 5.24 29.00
C ILE A 251 26.20 4.45 29.50
N PRO A 252 25.82 4.52 30.80
CA PRO A 252 24.76 3.70 31.38
C PRO A 252 23.36 4.20 31.00
N ARG A 253 22.43 3.26 30.77
CA ARG A 253 21.03 3.53 30.45
C ARG A 253 20.16 3.31 31.69
N SER A 254 19.51 4.37 32.17
CA SER A 254 18.55 4.34 33.28
C SER A 254 17.28 3.57 32.87
N SER A 255 16.81 2.68 33.75
CA SER A 255 15.64 1.82 33.53
C SER A 255 14.37 2.45 34.10
N SER A 256 13.40 2.72 33.25
CA SER A 256 11.99 2.88 33.64
C SER A 256 11.18 1.76 32.99
N GLN A 257 10.35 1.07 33.78
CA GLN A 257 9.53 -0.06 33.35
C GLN A 257 8.55 0.35 32.23
N PRO A 258 8.27 -0.53 31.25
CA PRO A 258 7.29 -0.27 30.19
C PRO A 258 5.85 -0.43 30.70
N SER A 259 5.04 0.61 30.54
CA SER A 259 3.59 0.60 30.73
C SER A 259 2.91 -0.03 29.52
N GLN A 260 2.35 -1.24 29.63
CA GLN A 260 1.68 -1.90 28.50
C GLN A 260 0.48 -1.10 27.97
N LEU A 261 0.57 -0.62 26.71
CA LEU A 261 -0.57 0.00 26.03
C LEU A 261 -1.74 -0.99 25.84
N GLN A 262 -2.97 -0.51 26.07
CA GLN A 262 -4.22 -1.28 25.93
C GLN A 262 -5.13 -0.70 24.83
N PHE A 263 -5.24 -1.41 23.70
CA PHE A 263 -6.03 -0.95 22.56
C PHE A 263 -7.40 -1.64 22.50
N LYS A 264 -8.46 -0.86 22.29
CA LYS A 264 -9.82 -1.36 22.06
C LYS A 264 -9.91 -2.14 20.74
N GLY A 265 -10.75 -3.18 20.73
CA GLY A 265 -11.04 -3.98 19.55
C GLY A 265 -12.00 -3.28 18.58
N LEU A 266 -11.83 -3.55 17.29
CA LEU A 266 -12.79 -3.13 16.26
C LEU A 266 -13.94 -4.14 16.22
N GLU A 267 -15.18 -3.66 16.28
CA GLU A 267 -16.33 -4.53 16.06
C GLU A 267 -16.44 -4.91 14.57
N PRO A 268 -17.00 -6.10 14.28
CA PRO A 268 -17.21 -6.56 12.90
C PRO A 268 -17.96 -5.52 12.09
N LEU A 269 -17.48 -5.24 10.88
CA LEU A 269 -18.04 -4.21 10.02
C LEU A 269 -19.21 -4.79 9.21
N PRO A 270 -20.43 -4.25 9.31
CA PRO A 270 -21.52 -4.67 8.43
C PRO A 270 -21.20 -4.33 6.96
N GLU A 271 -21.68 -5.15 6.02
CA GLU A 271 -21.33 -5.01 4.59
C GLU A 271 -21.66 -3.62 4.01
N ASN A 272 -22.78 -3.03 4.43
CA ASN A 272 -23.22 -1.69 4.01
C ASN A 272 -22.30 -0.56 4.49
N PHE A 273 -21.49 -0.78 5.52
CA PHE A 273 -20.51 0.18 6.04
C PHE A 273 -19.09 -0.06 5.50
N THR A 274 -18.82 -1.22 4.88
CA THR A 274 -17.50 -1.58 4.35
C THR A 274 -16.91 -0.54 3.39
N PRO A 275 -17.60 -0.08 2.34
CA PRO A 275 -17.03 0.92 1.43
C PRO A 275 -16.81 2.29 2.11
N LEU A 276 -17.59 2.61 3.15
CA LEU A 276 -17.49 3.89 3.87
C LEU A 276 -16.31 3.91 4.84
N LEU A 277 -16.16 2.84 5.63
CA LEU A 277 -15.22 2.81 6.75
C LEU A 277 -13.89 2.12 6.43
N LYS A 278 -13.72 1.47 5.27
CA LYS A 278 -12.44 0.81 4.90
C LYS A 278 -11.23 1.72 5.08
N ARG A 279 -11.29 2.95 4.54
CA ARG A 279 -10.19 3.94 4.65
C ARG A 279 -9.97 4.40 6.09
N PHE A 280 -11.05 4.52 6.85
CA PHE A 280 -11.00 4.90 8.26
C PHE A 280 -10.36 3.80 9.11
N ASP A 281 -10.68 2.54 8.86
CA ASP A 281 -10.11 1.38 9.56
C ASP A 281 -8.62 1.19 9.23
N GLU A 282 -8.21 1.42 7.99
CA GLU A 282 -6.81 1.44 7.59
C GLU A 282 -6.03 2.53 8.34
N GLN A 283 -6.64 3.70 8.51
CA GLN A 283 -6.09 4.81 9.25
C GLN A 283 -5.98 4.50 10.76
N LEU A 284 -6.97 3.84 11.37
CA LEU A 284 -6.90 3.38 12.75
C LEU A 284 -5.73 2.42 12.99
N LYS A 285 -5.46 1.51 12.04
CA LYS A 285 -4.30 0.60 12.13
C LYS A 285 -2.99 1.37 12.18
N GLU A 286 -2.86 2.45 11.41
CA GLU A 286 -1.66 3.29 11.43
C GLU A 286 -1.52 4.07 12.76
N VAL A 287 -2.62 4.60 13.31
CA VAL A 287 -2.60 5.24 14.65
C VAL A 287 -2.08 4.25 15.70
N LYS A 288 -2.61 3.01 15.73
CA LYS A 288 -2.17 1.96 16.66
C LYS A 288 -0.70 1.61 16.50
N LYS A 289 -0.24 1.45 15.25
CA LYS A 289 1.18 1.18 14.93
C LYS A 289 2.09 2.30 15.45
N GLN A 290 1.66 3.54 15.31
CA GLN A 290 2.44 4.71 15.73
C GLN A 290 2.45 4.91 17.25
N ALA A 291 1.35 4.55 17.93
CA ALA A 291 1.31 4.49 19.40
C ALA A 291 2.35 3.49 19.95
N ILE A 292 2.40 2.27 19.42
CA ILE A 292 3.40 1.25 19.79
C ILE A 292 4.81 1.72 19.44
N SER A 293 4.99 2.38 18.29
CA SER A 293 6.29 2.95 17.92
C SER A 293 6.77 4.03 18.89
N LEU A 294 5.87 4.86 19.45
CA LEU A 294 6.24 5.85 20.46
C LEU A 294 6.67 5.19 21.76
N GLU A 295 5.93 4.18 22.22
CA GLU A 295 6.26 3.42 23.43
C GLU A 295 7.63 2.74 23.33
N THR A 296 7.87 2.02 22.24
CA THR A 296 9.15 1.33 21.99
C THR A 296 10.35 2.28 21.87
N ARG A 297 10.12 3.54 21.52
CA ARG A 297 11.14 4.60 21.49
C ARG A 297 11.34 5.31 22.82
N GLY A 298 10.60 4.93 23.86
CA GLY A 298 10.66 5.54 25.20
C GLY A 298 9.84 6.83 25.33
N HIS A 299 8.96 7.15 24.39
CA HIS A 299 8.05 8.30 24.46
C HIS A 299 6.72 7.91 25.11
N SER A 300 6.75 7.41 26.34
CA SER A 300 5.60 6.77 27.00
C SER A 300 4.38 7.69 27.13
N SER A 301 4.58 8.98 27.43
CA SER A 301 3.46 9.94 27.55
C SER A 301 2.75 10.17 26.20
N ALA A 302 3.52 10.38 25.12
CA ALA A 302 2.96 10.49 23.78
C ALA A 302 2.30 9.16 23.32
N ALA A 303 2.85 8.01 23.72
CA ALA A 303 2.27 6.71 23.40
C ALA A 303 0.90 6.50 24.06
N LEU A 304 0.74 6.95 25.32
CA LEU A 304 -0.55 6.94 26.03
C LEU A 304 -1.57 7.86 25.37
N GLU A 305 -1.16 9.06 24.96
CA GLU A 305 -2.03 9.98 24.21
C GLU A 305 -2.44 9.40 22.85
N ALA A 306 -1.52 8.71 22.16
CA ALA A 306 -1.80 8.01 20.92
C ALA A 306 -2.81 6.87 21.10
N GLN A 307 -2.66 6.10 22.18
CA GLN A 307 -3.59 5.03 22.56
C GLN A 307 -4.98 5.61 22.89
N LYS A 308 -5.05 6.71 23.66
CA LYS A 308 -6.31 7.40 23.97
C LYS A 308 -7.01 7.85 22.70
N PHE A 309 -6.27 8.50 21.79
CA PHE A 309 -6.81 8.93 20.50
C PHE A 309 -7.35 7.77 19.66
N TYR A 310 -6.59 6.67 19.56
CA TYR A 310 -7.06 5.46 18.88
C TYR A 310 -8.36 4.92 19.50
N ASN A 311 -8.39 4.79 20.83
CA ASN A 311 -9.54 4.22 21.53
C ASN A 311 -10.80 5.07 21.34
N ASN A 312 -10.67 6.40 21.37
CA ASN A 312 -11.78 7.31 21.11
C ASN A 312 -12.32 7.16 19.68
N LEU A 313 -11.44 7.07 18.67
CA LEU A 313 -11.88 6.88 17.29
C LEU A 313 -12.54 5.50 17.07
N VAL A 314 -12.07 4.46 17.76
CA VAL A 314 -12.72 3.14 17.76
C VAL A 314 -14.12 3.21 18.38
N ASP A 315 -14.29 3.95 19.47
CA ASP A 315 -15.59 4.14 20.11
C ASP A 315 -16.58 4.83 19.16
N GLU A 316 -16.16 5.92 18.49
CA GLU A 316 -17.02 6.62 17.52
C GLU A 316 -17.39 5.73 16.34
N ARG A 317 -16.43 4.95 15.81
CA ARG A 317 -16.69 3.97 14.75
C ARG A 317 -17.71 2.93 15.20
N ASN A 318 -17.48 2.29 16.34
CA ASN A 318 -18.34 1.22 16.84
C ASN A 318 -19.73 1.74 17.20
N LYS A 319 -19.84 3.00 17.65
CA LYS A 319 -21.11 3.70 17.84
C LYS A 319 -21.82 3.94 16.50
N PHE A 320 -21.11 4.45 15.50
CA PHE A 320 -21.67 4.77 14.20
C PHE A 320 -22.23 3.55 13.45
N ILE A 321 -21.55 2.39 13.51
CA ILE A 321 -22.03 1.16 12.85
C ILE A 321 -23.27 0.54 13.52
N LYS A 322 -23.57 0.90 14.78
CA LYS A 322 -24.77 0.45 15.51
C LYS A 322 -25.98 1.36 15.30
N GLN A 323 -25.77 2.53 14.70
CA GLN A 323 -26.79 3.52 14.46
C GLN A 323 -27.45 3.32 13.10
N GLU A 324 -28.66 3.84 12.95
CA GLU A 324 -29.34 3.86 11.66
C GLU A 324 -28.53 4.68 10.64
N PRO A 325 -28.33 4.18 9.39
CA PRO A 325 -27.59 4.90 8.36
C PRO A 325 -28.35 6.14 7.86
N ASN A 326 -28.15 7.29 8.52
CA ASN A 326 -28.74 8.58 8.12
C ASN A 326 -27.72 9.72 8.23
N ASP A 327 -28.06 10.88 7.63
CA ASP A 327 -27.14 12.03 7.56
C ASP A 327 -26.88 12.66 8.94
N THR A 328 -27.84 12.59 9.86
CA THR A 328 -27.67 13.04 11.25
C THR A 328 -26.57 12.25 11.96
N ASN A 329 -26.58 10.92 11.83
CA ASN A 329 -25.59 10.03 12.45
C ASN A 329 -24.21 10.15 11.75
N LYS A 330 -24.17 10.35 10.43
CA LYS A 330 -22.92 10.69 9.72
C LYS A 330 -22.31 11.98 10.25
N LYS A 331 -23.12 13.03 10.37
CA LYS A 331 -22.68 14.32 10.88
C LYS A 331 -22.15 14.18 12.32
N ALA A 332 -22.87 13.47 13.19
CA ALA A 332 -22.43 13.20 14.55
C ALA A 332 -21.09 12.45 14.59
N PHE A 333 -20.91 11.41 13.77
CA PHE A 333 -19.64 10.68 13.67
C PHE A 333 -18.49 11.60 13.24
N VAL A 334 -18.71 12.42 12.22
CA VAL A 334 -17.71 13.36 11.67
C VAL A 334 -17.33 14.43 12.69
N ASP A 335 -18.32 15.04 13.34
CA ASP A 335 -18.12 16.09 14.33
C ASP A 335 -17.37 15.53 15.55
N ASN A 336 -17.72 14.34 16.04
CA ASN A 336 -17.02 13.69 17.15
C ASN A 336 -15.58 13.28 16.79
N CYS A 337 -15.37 12.67 15.63
CA CYS A 337 -14.01 12.32 15.18
C CYS A 337 -13.15 13.58 14.99
N SER A 338 -13.72 14.66 14.46
CA SER A 338 -13.02 15.94 14.30
C SER A 338 -12.62 16.54 15.65
N ASN A 339 -13.48 16.41 16.67
CA ASN A 339 -13.15 16.82 18.03
C ASN A 339 -11.98 16.00 18.60
N HIS A 340 -12.01 14.67 18.48
CA HIS A 340 -10.91 13.80 18.93
C HIS A 340 -9.58 14.12 18.21
N ILE A 341 -9.62 14.42 16.91
CA ILE A 341 -8.43 14.85 16.15
C ILE A 341 -7.89 16.16 16.71
N ARG A 342 -8.75 17.13 16.96
CA ARG A 342 -8.35 18.45 17.51
C ARG A 342 -7.76 18.32 18.91
N GLU A 343 -8.34 17.48 19.77
CA GLU A 343 -7.80 17.21 21.11
C GLU A 343 -6.40 16.58 21.02
N ALA A 344 -6.26 15.55 20.19
CA ALA A 344 -4.98 14.87 19.96
C ALA A 344 -3.93 15.81 19.34
N GLN A 345 -4.32 16.71 18.43
CA GLN A 345 -3.43 17.73 17.85
C GLN A 345 -2.92 18.74 18.88
N ASN A 346 -3.60 18.87 20.02
CA ASN A 346 -3.22 19.80 21.09
C ASN A 346 -2.53 19.11 22.28
N SER A 347 -2.44 17.78 22.28
CA SER A 347 -1.76 16.99 23.32
C SER A 347 -0.26 16.78 23.01
N GLU A 348 0.38 15.85 23.72
CA GLU A 348 1.79 15.46 23.52
C GLU A 348 2.10 15.02 22.08
N LEU A 349 1.08 14.60 21.33
CA LEU A 349 1.22 14.17 19.95
C LEU A 349 1.58 15.32 18.99
N LYS A 350 1.34 16.58 19.37
CA LYS A 350 1.69 17.74 18.54
C LYS A 350 3.18 17.86 18.25
N HIS A 351 3.99 17.36 19.18
CA HIS A 351 5.46 17.36 19.12
C HIS A 351 6.01 16.03 18.59
N ALA A 352 5.18 15.00 18.50
CA ALA A 352 5.56 13.68 18.03
C ALA A 352 5.76 13.67 16.50
N ARG A 353 6.97 13.31 16.06
CA ARG A 353 7.33 13.26 14.62
C ARG A 353 6.39 12.32 13.86
N GLY A 354 5.79 12.81 12.77
CA GLY A 354 4.92 12.04 11.87
C GLY A 354 3.41 12.19 12.15
N TRP A 355 3.03 12.67 13.32
CA TRP A 355 1.63 12.73 13.74
C TRP A 355 0.76 13.73 12.97
N LYS A 356 1.35 14.81 12.45
CA LYS A 356 0.65 15.74 11.54
C LYS A 356 0.07 15.03 10.31
N SER A 357 0.82 14.06 9.74
CA SER A 357 0.33 13.28 8.60
C SER A 357 -0.77 12.30 9.01
N ILE A 358 -0.66 11.70 10.19
CA ILE A 358 -1.68 10.80 10.74
C ILE A 358 -3.00 11.58 10.90
N PHE A 359 -2.96 12.74 11.55
CA PHE A 359 -4.16 13.58 11.73
C PHE A 359 -4.79 13.97 10.40
N PHE A 360 -3.99 14.36 9.42
CA PHE A 360 -4.49 14.71 8.10
C PHE A 360 -5.13 13.52 7.36
N ASN A 361 -4.53 12.34 7.44
CA ASN A 361 -5.08 11.15 6.80
C ASN A 361 -6.37 10.66 7.48
N ILE A 362 -6.43 10.72 8.81
CA ILE A 362 -7.66 10.41 9.56
C ILE A 362 -8.73 11.44 9.20
N ALA A 363 -8.42 12.73 9.17
CA ALA A 363 -9.36 13.78 8.78
C ALA A 363 -9.89 13.58 7.36
N LYS A 364 -9.04 13.16 6.42
CA LYS A 364 -9.47 12.78 5.07
C LYS A 364 -10.40 11.56 5.04
N ALA A 365 -10.11 10.53 5.84
CA ALA A 365 -10.97 9.36 5.94
C ALA A 365 -12.33 9.72 6.56
N VAL A 366 -12.36 10.60 7.57
CA VAL A 366 -13.58 11.14 8.17
C VAL A 366 -14.38 11.95 7.14
N ALA A 367 -13.73 12.86 6.41
CA ALA A 367 -14.37 13.65 5.35
C ALA A 367 -14.94 12.76 4.24
N PHE A 368 -14.26 11.66 3.91
CA PHE A 368 -14.78 10.69 2.95
C PHE A 368 -16.11 10.08 3.41
N VAL A 369 -16.25 9.72 4.69
CA VAL A 369 -17.52 9.20 5.26
C VAL A 369 -18.66 10.22 5.14
N PHE A 370 -18.35 11.52 5.30
CA PHE A 370 -19.33 12.59 5.10
C PHE A 370 -19.80 12.69 3.64
N THR A 371 -18.86 12.64 2.69
CA THR A 371 -19.16 12.84 1.26
C THR A 371 -19.69 11.60 0.55
N ALA A 372 -19.41 10.41 1.06
CA ALA A 372 -19.83 9.18 0.43
C ALA A 372 -21.30 8.87 0.75
N GLY A 373 -22.08 8.57 -0.29
CA GLY A 373 -23.44 8.05 -0.13
C GLY A 373 -23.43 6.71 0.60
N PHE A 374 -24.48 6.39 1.35
CA PHE A 374 -24.63 5.02 1.85
C PHE A 374 -24.80 4.10 0.65
N TYR A 375 -23.92 3.11 0.52
CA TYR A 375 -24.05 2.08 -0.49
C TYR A 375 -25.22 1.17 -0.09
N THR A 376 -26.42 1.54 -0.49
CA THR A 376 -27.53 0.60 -0.53
C THR A 376 -27.34 -0.21 -1.82
N LYS A 377 -26.55 -1.29 -1.76
CA LYS A 377 -26.93 -2.42 -2.61
C LYS A 377 -28.31 -2.82 -2.11
N GLN A 378 -29.38 -2.36 -2.76
CA GLN A 378 -30.63 -3.09 -2.65
C GLN A 378 -30.27 -4.50 -3.12
N THR A 379 -30.23 -5.45 -2.20
CA THR A 379 -30.17 -6.85 -2.57
C THR A 379 -31.37 -7.12 -3.49
N THR A 380 -31.24 -8.05 -4.43
CA THR A 380 -32.37 -8.47 -5.28
C THR A 380 -33.60 -8.87 -4.43
N SER A 381 -33.37 -9.25 -3.17
CA SER A 381 -34.39 -9.45 -2.13
C SER A 381 -35.11 -8.14 -1.72
N ILE A 382 -34.39 -7.05 -1.46
CA ILE A 382 -34.99 -5.73 -1.12
C ILE A 382 -35.66 -5.11 -2.34
N GLN A 383 -35.10 -5.27 -3.54
CA GLN A 383 -35.80 -4.90 -4.78
C GLN A 383 -37.09 -5.70 -4.94
N LYS A 384 -37.06 -7.02 -4.71
CA LYS A 384 -38.27 -7.87 -4.73
C LYS A 384 -39.30 -7.45 -3.69
N VAL A 385 -38.88 -7.13 -2.46
CA VAL A 385 -39.78 -6.68 -1.39
C VAL A 385 -40.37 -5.30 -1.71
N ASN A 386 -39.58 -4.37 -2.24
CA ASN A 386 -40.08 -3.06 -2.64
C ASN A 386 -41.00 -3.15 -3.87
N SER A 387 -40.68 -3.97 -4.87
CA SER A 387 -41.57 -4.23 -6.00
C SER A 387 -42.84 -4.99 -5.59
N MET A 388 -42.76 -5.87 -4.59
CA MET A 388 -43.94 -6.51 -4.01
C MET A 388 -44.78 -5.51 -3.22
N LYS A 389 -44.15 -4.57 -2.50
CA LYS A 389 -44.84 -3.52 -1.76
C LYS A 389 -45.52 -2.50 -2.68
N GLU A 390 -44.89 -2.16 -3.80
CA GLU A 390 -45.49 -1.37 -4.88
C GLU A 390 -46.65 -2.13 -5.55
N ALA A 391 -46.46 -3.41 -5.89
CA ALA A 391 -47.53 -4.25 -6.42
C ALA A 391 -48.70 -4.42 -5.43
N LEU A 392 -48.44 -4.51 -4.13
CA LEU A 392 -49.48 -4.56 -3.08
C LEU A 392 -50.21 -3.21 -2.90
N ASN A 393 -49.54 -2.09 -3.15
CA ASN A 393 -50.19 -0.77 -3.13
C ASN A 393 -51.04 -0.53 -4.38
N ASP A 394 -50.67 -1.13 -5.52
CA ASP A 394 -51.48 -1.16 -6.75
C ASP A 394 -52.66 -2.15 -6.65
N ILE A 395 -52.58 -3.13 -5.74
CA ILE A 395 -53.73 -3.94 -5.31
C ILE A 395 -54.45 -3.19 -4.17
N LYS A 396 -54.86 -1.95 -4.42
CA LYS A 396 -55.99 -1.40 -3.67
C LYS A 396 -57.26 -2.06 -4.22
N PRO A 397 -58.09 -2.71 -3.39
CA PRO A 397 -59.36 -3.22 -3.84
C PRO A 397 -60.17 -2.05 -4.41
N LYS A 398 -60.67 -2.20 -5.64
CA LYS A 398 -61.74 -1.36 -6.16
C LYS A 398 -62.90 -1.48 -5.17
N SER A 399 -63.02 -0.51 -4.27
CA SER A 399 -64.29 -0.22 -3.63
C SER A 399 -65.23 0.18 -4.75
N VAL A 400 -66.05 -0.78 -5.17
CA VAL A 400 -67.30 -0.54 -5.85
C VAL A 400 -68.18 0.21 -4.87
N GLU A 401 -68.47 1.47 -5.16
CA GLU A 401 -69.73 2.12 -4.81
C GLU A 401 -69.80 3.47 -5.55
N GLY A 402 -70.79 3.60 -6.42
CA GLY A 402 -71.02 4.80 -7.22
C GLY A 402 -71.66 4.51 -8.56
N GLU A 403 -72.77 3.78 -8.56
CA GLU A 403 -73.74 3.80 -9.66
C GLU A 403 -74.09 5.24 -10.02
N GLN A 404 -73.81 5.64 -11.26
CA GLN A 404 -74.66 6.59 -11.98
C GLN A 404 -74.92 6.02 -13.37
N LEU A 405 -76.08 5.37 -13.46
CA LEU A 405 -76.77 5.00 -14.69
C LEU A 405 -76.92 6.26 -15.56
N GLN A 406 -76.22 6.28 -16.70
CA GLN A 406 -76.63 7.06 -17.86
C GLN A 406 -77.64 6.22 -18.62
N GLU A 407 -78.94 6.45 -18.39
CA GLU A 407 -79.98 5.99 -19.30
C GLU A 407 -80.37 7.14 -20.22
N SER A 408 -80.10 6.92 -21.51
CA SER A 408 -80.44 7.75 -22.63
C SER A 408 -81.96 7.86 -22.82
N ASN A 409 -82.40 9.07 -23.13
CA ASN A 409 -83.69 9.38 -23.73
C ASN A 409 -84.11 8.37 -24.83
N SER A 410 -85.38 7.96 -24.80
CA SER A 410 -86.18 7.71 -26.00
C SER A 410 -87.68 7.82 -25.69
N PRO A 411 -88.42 8.76 -26.29
CA PRO A 411 -89.86 8.67 -26.47
C PRO A 411 -90.20 8.11 -27.87
N PRO A 412 -91.46 7.81 -28.21
CA PRO A 412 -92.55 7.20 -27.44
C PRO A 412 -93.15 5.95 -28.16
N ARG A 413 -94.02 5.24 -27.42
CA ARG A 413 -95.19 4.44 -27.86
C ARG A 413 -95.20 3.85 -29.29
N SER A 414 -95.09 2.53 -29.38
CA SER A 414 -95.62 1.74 -30.49
C SER A 414 -97.15 1.58 -30.38
N PRO A 415 -97.91 1.72 -31.48
CA PRO A 415 -99.21 1.10 -31.62
C PRO A 415 -99.10 -0.13 -32.53
N LEU A 416 -99.78 -1.21 -32.18
CA LEU A 416 -100.47 -2.08 -33.13
C LEU A 416 -101.36 -3.06 -32.36
N GLN A 417 -102.67 -2.87 -32.55
CA GLN A 417 -103.66 -3.91 -32.35
C GLN A 417 -103.42 -5.02 -33.38
N HIS A 418 -103.53 -6.29 -32.98
CA HIS A 418 -104.53 -7.18 -33.54
C HIS A 418 -104.69 -8.46 -32.72
N SER A 419 -105.96 -8.75 -32.50
CA SER A 419 -106.59 -9.95 -31.96
C SER A 419 -106.32 -11.20 -32.80
N ASN A 420 -106.27 -12.35 -32.12
CA ASN A 420 -107.22 -13.45 -32.30
C ASN A 420 -107.41 -14.19 -30.98
#